data_AF-A0A916LFY3-F1
#
_entry.id   AF-A0A916LFY3-F1
#
_cell.length_a   1.000
_cell.length_b   1.000
_cell.length_c   1.000
_cell.angle_alpha   90.00
_cell.angle_beta   90.00
_cell.angle_gamma   90.00
#
_symmetry.space_group_name_H-M   'P 1'
#
loop_
_entity.id
_entity.type
_entity.pdbx_description
1 polymer ?
#
loop_
_entity_poly.entity_id
_entity_poly.type
_entity_poly.pdbx_seq_one_letter_code
_entity_poly.pdbx_strand_id
1 'polypeptide(L)'
;MQRLREIVEGLSPDERALLGADPSTGSIEIDEVVQVGATMQFQVRDAAGADKDLRLTVERAAARLPGRAAGALLFTCNGRGRRMFGVADHDASTIEELLGGIPLAGFFAAGEIGPIAGRNALHGFTASMALFVDDME
;
A
#
# COMPACT_ATOMS: atom_id res chain seq x y z
N MET A 1 -20.58 7.12 14.65
CA MET A 1 -19.33 6.60 14.06
C MET A 1 -18.60 5.72 15.09
N GLN A 2 -19.25 4.65 15.56
CA GLN A 2 -18.67 3.73 16.54
C GLN A 2 -19.31 2.34 16.36
N ARG A 3 -18.88 1.62 15.32
CA ARG A 3 -19.07 0.16 15.12
C ARG A 3 -18.32 -0.26 13.86
N LEU A 4 -17.02 -0.46 13.98
CA LEU A 4 -16.16 -1.00 12.91
C LEU A 4 -14.87 -1.57 13.53
N ARG A 5 -15.00 -2.35 14.61
CA ARG A 5 -13.86 -3.04 15.26
C ARG A 5 -14.02 -4.55 15.41
N GLU A 6 -15.10 -5.16 14.95
CA GLU A 6 -15.36 -6.60 15.16
C GLU A 6 -15.51 -7.42 13.88
N ILE A 7 -15.11 -6.90 12.70
CA ILE A 7 -15.15 -7.67 11.44
C ILE A 7 -13.71 -7.86 10.95
N VAL A 8 -12.95 -8.74 11.61
CA VAL A 8 -11.64 -9.19 11.11
C VAL A 8 -11.53 -10.72 11.13
N GLU A 9 -12.36 -11.42 11.91
CA GLU A 9 -12.41 -12.89 11.88
C GLU A 9 -13.31 -13.36 10.74
N GLY A 10 -12.71 -13.78 9.62
CA GLY A 10 -13.40 -14.47 8.51
C GLY A 10 -13.36 -13.76 7.15
N LEU A 11 -12.69 -12.63 7.02
CA LEU A 11 -12.46 -12.01 5.71
C LEU A 11 -11.29 -12.71 4.99
N SER A 12 -11.47 -12.98 3.69
CA SER A 12 -10.32 -13.30 2.83
C SER A 12 -9.35 -12.13 2.95
N PRO A 13 -8.06 -12.38 3.25
CA PRO A 13 -7.13 -11.32 3.56
C PRO A 13 -6.60 -10.61 2.30
N ASP A 14 -7.06 -11.05 1.13
CA ASP A 14 -6.59 -10.51 -0.13
C ASP A 14 -7.50 -9.38 -0.64
N GLU A 15 -6.91 -8.28 -1.06
CA GLU A 15 -7.62 -7.14 -1.64
C GLU A 15 -8.09 -7.45 -3.08
N ARG A 16 -9.30 -6.99 -3.44
CA ARG A 16 -9.90 -7.17 -4.76
C ARG A 16 -10.28 -5.85 -5.40
N ALA A 17 -10.02 -5.73 -6.69
CA ALA A 17 -10.45 -4.56 -7.44
C ALA A 17 -11.96 -4.62 -7.69
N LEU A 18 -12.65 -3.51 -7.41
CA LEU A 18 -13.95 -3.25 -8.01
C LEU A 18 -13.74 -2.91 -9.48
N LEU A 19 -14.38 -3.66 -10.37
CA LEU A 19 -14.31 -3.48 -11.81
C LEU A 19 -15.42 -2.55 -12.29
N GLY A 20 -16.60 -2.64 -11.67
CA GLY A 20 -17.77 -1.87 -12.07
C GLY A 20 -18.91 -2.00 -11.06
N ALA A 21 -19.94 -1.18 -11.27
CA ALA A 21 -21.21 -1.29 -10.57
C ALA A 21 -22.34 -0.93 -11.53
N ASP A 22 -23.43 -1.68 -11.50
CA ASP A 22 -24.65 -1.40 -12.25
C ASP A 22 -25.77 -0.97 -11.30
N PRO A 23 -26.12 0.33 -11.27
CA PRO A 23 -27.18 0.84 -10.39
C PRO A 23 -28.57 0.31 -10.72
N SER A 24 -28.82 -0.18 -11.94
CA SER A 24 -30.14 -0.66 -12.35
C SER A 24 -30.46 -2.03 -11.74
N THR A 25 -29.44 -2.85 -11.56
CA THR A 25 -29.52 -4.18 -10.92
C THR A 25 -29.05 -4.18 -9.47
N GLY A 26 -28.32 -3.14 -9.05
CA GLY A 26 -27.65 -3.08 -7.75
C GLY A 26 -26.43 -4.00 -7.66
N SER A 27 -25.87 -4.42 -8.80
CA SER A 27 -24.74 -5.34 -8.85
C SER A 27 -23.39 -4.62 -8.82
N ILE A 28 -22.38 -5.32 -8.30
CA ILE A 28 -20.98 -4.88 -8.25
C ILE A 28 -20.14 -5.98 -8.88
N GLU A 29 -19.26 -5.58 -9.80
CA GLU A 29 -18.31 -6.47 -10.46
C GLU A 29 -16.95 -6.38 -9.76
N ILE A 30 -16.34 -7.53 -9.52
CA ILE A 30 -15.05 -7.66 -8.83
C ILE A 30 -14.12 -8.63 -9.55
N ASP A 31 -12.83 -8.46 -9.34
CA ASP A 31 -11.73 -9.29 -9.86
C ASP A 31 -11.59 -10.66 -9.13
N GLU A 32 -12.69 -11.26 -8.67
CA GLU A 32 -12.63 -12.62 -8.10
C GLU A 32 -13.99 -13.31 -8.05
N VAL A 33 -13.97 -14.64 -8.01
CA VAL A 33 -15.11 -15.47 -7.64
C VAL A 33 -15.26 -15.50 -6.12
N VAL A 34 -16.29 -14.82 -5.60
CA VAL A 34 -16.65 -14.83 -4.18
C VAL A 34 -17.78 -15.83 -3.93
N GLN A 35 -17.66 -16.62 -2.85
CA GLN A 35 -18.71 -17.56 -2.46
C GLN A 35 -19.93 -16.83 -1.89
N VAL A 36 -21.13 -17.31 -2.23
CA VAL A 36 -22.37 -16.80 -1.64
C VAL A 36 -22.33 -16.97 -0.12
N GLY A 37 -22.65 -15.90 0.60
CA GLY A 37 -22.60 -15.84 2.06
C GLY A 37 -21.27 -15.34 2.63
N ALA A 38 -20.25 -15.10 1.80
CA ALA A 38 -19.02 -14.46 2.25
C ALA A 38 -19.27 -12.99 2.67
N THR A 39 -18.63 -12.58 3.76
CA THR A 39 -18.58 -11.18 4.18
C THR A 39 -17.54 -10.45 3.33
N MET A 40 -17.88 -9.25 2.86
CA MET A 40 -16.95 -8.37 2.15
C MET A 40 -16.79 -7.06 2.90
N GLN A 41 -15.56 -6.53 2.92
CA GLN A 41 -15.25 -5.21 3.42
C GLN A 41 -14.84 -4.31 2.25
N PHE A 42 -15.46 -3.14 2.16
CA PHE A 42 -15.10 -2.14 1.17
C PHE A 42 -14.08 -1.18 1.77
N GLN A 43 -13.01 -0.93 1.01
CA GLN A 43 -11.98 0.04 1.35
C GLN A 43 -12.05 1.20 0.35
N VAL A 44 -11.98 2.42 0.87
CA VAL A 44 -11.86 3.61 0.03
C VAL A 44 -10.39 3.90 -0.19
N ARG A 45 -10.00 4.06 -1.46
CA ARG A 45 -8.66 4.53 -1.82
C ARG A 45 -8.60 6.02 -1.57
N ASP A 46 -7.99 6.38 -0.46
CA ASP A 46 -7.87 7.76 0.00
C ASP A 46 -6.41 8.21 -0.02
N ALA A 47 -6.17 9.38 -0.61
CA ALA A 47 -4.84 9.97 -0.74
C ALA A 47 -4.24 10.32 0.62
N ALA A 48 -5.07 10.88 1.53
CA ALA A 48 -4.61 11.27 2.86
C ALA A 48 -4.27 10.04 3.72
N GLY A 49 -5.07 8.98 3.64
CA GLY A 49 -4.78 7.70 4.26
C GLY A 49 -3.48 7.07 3.74
N ALA A 50 -3.28 7.05 2.42
CA ALA A 50 -2.09 6.48 1.79
C ALA A 50 -0.80 7.27 2.09
N ASP A 51 -0.87 8.61 2.14
CA ASP A 51 0.26 9.45 2.58
C ASP A 51 0.60 9.19 4.04
N LYS A 52 -0.41 9.21 4.92
CA LYS A 52 -0.21 8.96 6.34
C LYS A 52 0.41 7.58 6.60
N ASP A 53 -0.07 6.54 5.91
CA ASP A 53 0.47 5.19 6.07
C ASP A 53 1.93 5.09 5.59
N LEU A 54 2.25 5.71 4.45
CA LEU A 54 3.63 5.78 3.95
C LEU A 54 4.56 6.46 4.96
N ARG A 55 4.18 7.64 5.45
CA ARG A 55 4.99 8.42 6.41
C ARG A 55 5.25 7.62 7.67
N LEU A 56 4.20 7.06 8.29
CA LEU A 56 4.32 6.25 9.49
C LEU A 56 5.20 5.00 9.26
N THR A 57 5.12 4.37 8.09
CA THR A 57 5.92 3.19 7.76
C THR A 57 7.39 3.54 7.61
N VAL A 58 7.71 4.62 6.90
CA VAL A 58 9.08 5.12 6.74
C VAL A 58 9.68 5.56 8.08
N GLU A 59 8.95 6.32 8.88
CA GLU A 59 9.39 6.76 10.21
C GLU A 59 9.69 5.57 11.13
N ARG A 60 8.81 4.55 11.14
CA ARG A 60 9.03 3.32 11.92
C ARG A 60 10.24 2.53 11.42
N ALA A 61 10.46 2.46 10.12
CA ALA A 61 11.61 1.80 9.55
C ALA A 61 12.90 2.54 9.94
N ALA A 62 12.93 3.86 9.77
CA ALA A 62 14.05 4.73 10.12
C ALA A 62 14.42 4.62 11.61
N ALA A 63 13.42 4.63 12.50
CA ALA A 63 13.63 4.52 13.95
C ALA A 63 14.20 3.15 14.40
N ARG A 64 14.18 2.14 13.53
CA ARG A 64 14.68 0.79 13.80
C ARG A 64 16.02 0.50 13.12
N LEU A 65 16.56 1.44 12.36
CA LEU A 65 17.83 1.21 11.66
C LEU A 65 18.98 1.11 12.66
N PRO A 66 19.92 0.17 12.44
CA PRO A 66 21.13 0.09 13.26
C PRO A 66 22.14 1.21 12.97
N GLY A 67 21.93 1.99 11.91
CA GLY A 67 22.83 3.05 11.45
C GLY A 67 22.11 4.08 10.56
N ARG A 68 22.89 4.92 9.87
CA ARG A 68 22.37 5.91 8.94
C ARG A 68 21.86 5.23 7.67
N ALA A 69 20.72 5.69 7.15
CA ALA A 69 20.26 5.34 5.81
C ALA A 69 21.27 5.78 4.74
N ALA A 70 21.76 4.84 3.95
CA ALA A 70 22.74 5.03 2.88
C ALA A 70 22.10 5.24 1.50
N GLY A 71 20.89 4.72 1.31
CA GLY A 71 20.15 4.78 0.06
C GLY A 71 18.93 3.87 0.09
N ALA A 72 18.04 4.00 -0.88
CA ALA A 72 16.85 3.17 -0.95
C ALA A 72 16.44 2.79 -2.39
N LEU A 73 15.75 1.66 -2.50
CA LEU A 73 14.98 1.29 -3.69
C LEU A 73 13.50 1.37 -3.37
N LEU A 74 12.74 2.14 -4.16
CA LEU A 74 11.30 2.34 -4.02
C LEU A 74 10.56 1.72 -5.20
N PHE A 75 9.61 0.85 -4.90
CA PHE A 75 8.69 0.26 -5.87
C PHE A 75 7.28 0.70 -5.50
N THR A 76 6.69 1.58 -6.31
CA THR A 76 5.36 2.16 -6.03
C THR A 76 4.33 1.64 -7.03
N CYS A 77 3.14 1.29 -6.54
CA CYS A 77 2.06 0.86 -7.40
C CYS A 77 1.64 1.99 -8.35
N ASN A 78 1.41 1.69 -9.64
CA ASN A 78 0.92 2.65 -10.63
C ASN A 78 -0.44 3.28 -10.26
N GLY A 79 -1.18 2.68 -9.32
CA GLY A 79 -2.39 3.23 -8.71
C GLY A 79 -2.15 4.45 -7.81
N ARG A 80 -0.93 4.61 -7.28
CA ARG A 80 -0.49 5.67 -6.36
C ARG A 80 0.11 6.89 -7.09
N GLY A 81 0.02 6.99 -8.41
CA GLY A 81 0.55 8.13 -9.15
C GLY A 81 -0.25 9.43 -8.95
N ARG A 82 0.01 10.43 -9.81
CA ARG A 82 -0.64 11.76 -9.79
C ARG A 82 -2.17 11.76 -9.67
N ARG A 83 -2.85 10.75 -10.21
CA ARG A 83 -4.31 10.63 -10.11
C ARG A 83 -4.79 10.43 -8.66
N MET A 84 -4.00 9.75 -7.83
CA MET A 84 -4.31 9.55 -6.41
C MET A 84 -3.97 10.81 -5.60
N PHE A 85 -2.74 11.33 -5.74
CA PHE A 85 -2.24 12.38 -4.85
C PHE A 85 -2.39 13.81 -5.37
N GLY A 86 -2.84 14.01 -6.61
CA GLY A 86 -2.91 15.32 -7.28
C GLY A 86 -1.56 15.85 -7.77
N VAL A 87 -0.44 15.32 -7.26
CA VAL A 87 0.94 15.71 -7.61
C VAL A 87 1.73 14.52 -8.16
N ALA A 88 2.73 14.81 -9.01
CA ALA A 88 3.68 13.79 -9.45
C ALA A 88 4.62 13.40 -8.30
N ASP A 89 5.21 12.21 -8.38
CA ASP A 89 6.33 11.78 -7.55
C ASP A 89 6.11 11.87 -6.03
N HIS A 90 4.86 11.79 -5.59
CA HIS A 90 4.47 11.90 -4.18
C HIS A 90 5.28 10.98 -3.26
N ASP A 91 5.26 9.67 -3.53
CA ASP A 91 5.92 8.69 -2.66
C ASP A 91 7.45 8.94 -2.60
N ALA A 92 8.07 9.31 -3.71
CA ALA A 92 9.50 9.59 -3.78
C ALA A 92 9.88 10.88 -3.03
N SER A 93 9.11 11.96 -3.24
CA SER A 93 9.28 13.23 -2.54
C SER A 93 9.11 13.07 -1.02
N THR A 94 8.14 12.27 -0.59
CA THR A 94 7.92 11.98 0.83
C THR A 94 9.09 11.21 1.45
N ILE A 95 9.70 10.26 0.73
CA ILE A 95 10.89 9.55 1.20
C ILE A 95 12.11 10.48 1.28
N GLU A 96 12.29 11.36 0.28
CA GLU A 96 13.35 12.37 0.29
C GLU A 96 13.25 13.29 1.52
N GLU A 97 12.04 13.78 1.82
CA GLU A 97 11.73 14.60 3.00
C GLU A 97 12.07 13.88 4.30
N LEU A 98 11.64 12.63 4.46
CA LEU A 98 11.75 11.89 5.72
C LEU A 98 13.14 11.32 6.00
N LEU A 99 13.89 10.93 4.94
CA LEU A 99 15.20 10.30 5.09
C LEU A 99 16.37 11.24 4.80
N GLY A 100 16.10 12.51 4.47
CA GLY A 100 17.12 13.55 4.35
C GLY A 100 17.90 13.49 3.04
N GLY A 101 17.22 13.22 1.92
CA GLY A 101 17.84 13.30 0.59
C GLY A 101 18.80 12.17 0.24
N ILE A 102 18.60 10.96 0.80
CA ILE A 102 19.40 9.79 0.43
C ILE A 102 19.25 9.47 -1.07
N PRO A 103 20.25 8.83 -1.71
CA PRO A 103 20.09 8.30 -3.05
C PRO A 103 18.88 7.36 -3.12
N LEU A 104 17.94 7.70 -4.00
CA LEU A 104 16.69 6.96 -4.21
C LEU A 104 16.59 6.54 -5.67
N ALA A 105 16.38 5.26 -5.90
CA ALA A 105 16.09 4.71 -7.22
C ALA A 105 14.85 3.82 -7.16
N GLY A 106 14.27 3.47 -8.31
CA GLY A 106 13.02 2.73 -8.31
C GLY A 106 12.27 2.76 -9.62
N PHE A 107 11.04 2.23 -9.59
CA PHE A 107 10.10 2.30 -10.70
C PHE A 107 8.65 2.08 -10.24
N PHE A 108 7.70 2.42 -11.12
CA PHE A 108 6.30 2.09 -10.91
C PHE A 108 6.00 0.63 -11.29
N ALA A 109 5.32 -0.10 -10.42
CA ALA A 109 4.92 -1.49 -10.60
C ALA A 109 3.40 -1.66 -10.58
N ALA A 110 2.88 -2.82 -11.00
CA ALA A 110 1.46 -3.14 -10.99
C ALA A 110 1.05 -4.03 -9.79
N GLY A 111 1.65 -3.75 -8.62
CA GLY A 111 1.50 -4.54 -7.41
C GLY A 111 2.72 -5.41 -7.10
N GLU A 112 2.66 -6.08 -5.96
CA GLU A 112 3.75 -6.89 -5.40
C GLU A 112 3.25 -8.28 -5.02
N ILE A 113 4.12 -9.29 -5.08
CA ILE A 113 3.80 -10.64 -4.61
C ILE A 113 4.42 -10.83 -3.24
N GLY A 114 3.59 -11.11 -2.23
CA GLY A 114 4.04 -11.27 -0.85
C GLY A 114 3.12 -12.18 -0.05
N PRO A 115 3.58 -12.73 1.08
CA PRO A 115 2.80 -13.67 1.87
C PRO A 115 1.65 -12.98 2.62
N ILE A 116 0.45 -13.56 2.54
CA ILE A 116 -0.70 -13.25 3.38
C ILE A 116 -1.20 -14.58 3.96
N ALA A 117 -1.30 -14.67 5.29
CA ALA A 117 -1.75 -15.87 6.01
C ALA A 117 -1.09 -17.19 5.54
N GLY A 118 0.20 -17.14 5.19
CA GLY A 118 0.99 -18.30 4.74
C GLY A 118 0.83 -18.67 3.26
N ARG A 119 0.17 -17.84 2.44
CA ARG A 119 0.04 -18.03 0.98
C ARG A 119 0.57 -16.80 0.24
N ASN A 120 1.07 -16.98 -0.97
CA ASN A 120 1.42 -15.85 -1.82
C ASN A 120 0.15 -15.15 -2.30
N ALA A 121 0.10 -13.85 -2.15
CA ALA A 121 -0.98 -13.00 -2.65
C ALA A 121 -0.41 -11.82 -3.43
N LEU A 122 -1.24 -11.26 -4.31
CA LEU A 122 -0.95 -9.99 -4.98
C LEU A 122 -1.40 -8.84 -4.09
N HIS A 123 -0.46 -7.98 -3.73
CA HIS A 123 -0.69 -6.75 -2.98
C HIS A 123 -0.83 -5.61 -3.98
N GLY A 124 -2.03 -5.03 -4.05
CA GLY A 124 -2.31 -3.84 -4.85
C GLY A 124 -2.12 -2.57 -4.04
N PHE A 125 -1.98 -1.43 -4.70
CA PHE A 125 -1.96 -0.10 -4.04
C PHE A 125 -0.88 0.08 -2.96
N THR A 126 0.19 -0.72 -3.03
CA THR A 126 1.34 -0.66 -2.13
C THR A 126 2.42 0.31 -2.61
N ALA A 127 3.26 0.71 -1.66
CA ALA A 127 4.61 1.19 -1.93
C ALA A 127 5.55 0.38 -1.04
N SER A 128 6.55 -0.24 -1.65
CA SER A 128 7.53 -1.08 -0.96
C SER A 128 8.92 -0.53 -1.15
N MET A 129 9.70 -0.59 -0.09
CA MET A 129 11.01 0.05 -0.03
C MET A 129 12.03 -0.90 0.57
N ALA A 130 13.16 -1.05 -0.11
CA ALA A 130 14.37 -1.61 0.46
C ALA A 130 15.28 -0.46 0.91
N LEU A 131 15.65 -0.46 2.19
CA LEU A 131 16.50 0.58 2.78
C LEU A 131 17.88 0.00 3.06
N PHE A 132 18.91 0.63 2.51
CA PHE A 132 20.30 0.28 2.77
C PHE A 132 20.81 1.15 3.91
N VAL A 133 21.58 0.54 4.81
CA VAL A 133 22.19 1.21 5.95
C VAL A 133 23.69 1.14 5.81
N ASP A 134 24.37 2.23 6.17
CA ASP A 134 25.82 2.18 6.33
C ASP A 134 26.11 1.44 7.64
N ASP A 135 26.99 0.44 7.57
CA ASP A 135 27.53 -0.19 8.77
C ASP A 135 28.37 0.85 9.52
N MET A 136 27.92 1.20 10.72
CA MET A 136 28.73 1.91 11.69
C MET A 136 29.59 0.87 12.42
N GLU A 137 30.82 0.63 11.95
CA GLU A 137 31.86 0.09 12.84
C GLU A 137 32.23 1.10 13.94
#